data_AF-A0A6H9KSY0-F1
#
_entry.id   AF-A0A6H9KSY0-F1
#
_cell.length_a   1.000
_cell.length_b   1.000
_cell.length_c   1.000
_cell.angle_alpha   90.00
_cell.angle_beta   90.00
_cell.angle_gamma   90.00
#
_symmetry.space_group_name_H-M   'P 1'
#
loop_
_entity.id
_entity.type
_entity.pdbx_description
1 polymer ?
#
loop_
_entity_poly.entity_id
_entity_poly.type
_entity_poly.pdbx_seq_one_letter_code
_entity_poly.pdbx_strand_id
1 'polypeptide(L)'
;MKIYFENCSSLKNVEFEILDGRVQVFKKDSNKILFEINDKAEIFVNLEKVEITESQKEISQKYYELANKAFEAGKGIGKEGILVGKDGLKLAFSAIKSIFQGEEGEARVEAEAKAIEEKAQNLESGATELESLVEEFSKIHSILINEIDELSVNLF
;
A
#
# COMPACT_ATOMS: atom_id res chain seq x y z
N MET A 1 -6.20 0.16 8.43
CA MET A 1 -4.72 0.32 8.25
C MET A 1 -4.55 1.53 7.34
N LYS A 2 -3.89 2.58 7.82
CA LYS A 2 -3.70 3.81 7.04
C LYS A 2 -2.46 3.70 6.16
N ILE A 3 -2.57 4.09 4.90
CA ILE A 3 -1.46 4.11 3.94
C ILE A 3 -1.06 5.56 3.66
N TYR A 4 0.24 5.85 3.75
CA TYR A 4 0.82 7.17 3.50
C TYR A 4 1.67 7.13 2.23
N PHE A 5 1.50 8.12 1.35
CA PHE A 5 2.24 8.23 0.09
C PHE A 5 3.11 9.49 0.09
N GLU A 6 4.37 9.39 0.55
CA GLU A 6 5.25 10.57 0.69
C GLU A 6 5.84 11.07 -0.63
N ASN A 7 6.04 10.17 -1.60
CA ASN A 7 6.69 10.49 -2.88
C ASN A 7 5.74 10.85 -4.02
N CYS A 8 4.43 10.85 -3.79
CA CYS A 8 3.46 11.12 -4.84
C CYS A 8 2.76 12.47 -4.65
N SER A 9 3.07 13.46 -5.50
CA SER A 9 2.67 14.86 -5.34
C SER A 9 1.16 15.08 -5.17
N SER A 10 0.33 14.30 -5.86
CA SER A 10 -1.13 14.34 -5.76
C SER A 10 -1.69 13.73 -4.47
N LEU A 11 -0.91 12.87 -3.79
CA LEU A 11 -1.34 12.14 -2.59
C LEU A 11 -0.77 12.72 -1.29
N LYS A 12 0.08 13.75 -1.36
CA LYS A 12 0.79 14.32 -0.20
C LYS A 12 -0.11 14.86 0.91
N ASN A 13 -1.32 15.28 0.56
CA ASN A 13 -2.27 15.95 1.46
C ASN A 13 -3.47 15.09 1.82
N VAL A 14 -3.43 13.80 1.49
CA VAL A 14 -4.55 12.88 1.72
C VAL A 14 -4.07 11.57 2.37
N GLU A 15 -4.94 10.98 3.17
CA GLU A 15 -4.76 9.65 3.73
C GLU A 15 -5.84 8.72 3.17
N PHE A 16 -5.49 7.43 3.06
CA PHE A 16 -6.39 6.40 2.55
C PHE A 16 -6.63 5.31 3.59
N GLU A 17 -7.89 4.89 3.70
CA GLU A 17 -8.27 3.71 4.46
C GLU A 17 -9.28 2.88 3.67
N ILE A 18 -9.20 1.56 3.83
CA ILE A 18 -10.25 0.65 3.35
C ILE A 18 -11.00 0.13 4.57
N LEU A 19 -12.29 0.48 4.66
CA LEU A 19 -13.18 0.10 5.76
C LEU A 19 -14.50 -0.40 5.19
N ASP A 20 -14.94 -1.59 5.60
CA ASP A 20 -16.23 -2.18 5.20
C ASP A 20 -16.48 -2.18 3.68
N GLY A 21 -15.43 -2.48 2.89
CA GLY A 21 -15.52 -2.50 1.42
C GLY A 21 -15.63 -1.11 0.78
N ARG A 22 -15.22 -0.06 1.51
CA ARG A 22 -15.18 1.32 1.03
C ARG A 22 -13.76 1.85 1.08
N VAL A 23 -13.34 2.50 0.00
CA VAL A 23 -12.12 3.31 -0.03
C VAL A 23 -12.49 4.70 0.48
N GLN A 24 -11.95 5.08 1.63
CA GLN A 24 -12.17 6.37 2.27
C GLN A 24 -10.93 7.23 2.11
N VAL A 25 -11.14 8.47 1.66
CA VAL A 25 -10.08 9.46 1.47
C VAL A 25 -10.25 10.55 2.49
N PHE A 26 -9.21 10.78 3.29
CA PHE A 26 -9.20 11.79 4.34
C PHE A 26 -8.26 12.91 3.98
N LYS A 27 -8.52 14.11 4.52
CA LYS A 27 -7.49 15.15 4.54
C LYS A 27 -6.40 14.74 5.53
N LYS A 28 -5.14 14.82 5.12
CA LYS A 28 -4.00 14.51 5.98
C LYS A 28 -4.05 15.35 7.26
N ASP A 29 -3.66 14.73 8.38
CA ASP A 29 -3.67 15.32 9.71
C ASP A 29 -5.08 15.74 10.19
N SER A 30 -6.13 15.17 9.59
CA SER A 30 -7.53 15.41 9.94
C SER A 30 -8.32 14.11 9.91
N ASN A 31 -9.38 14.05 10.72
CA ASN A 31 -10.38 12.99 10.64
C ASN A 31 -11.51 13.33 9.66
N LYS A 32 -11.37 14.42 8.88
CA LYS A 32 -12.35 14.81 7.87
C LYS A 32 -12.21 13.89 6.65
N ILE A 33 -13.26 13.10 6.41
CA ILE A 33 -13.46 12.37 5.16
C ILE A 33 -13.75 13.41 4.06
N LEU A 34 -12.99 13.33 2.98
CA LEU A 34 -13.19 14.13 1.78
C LEU A 34 -14.22 13.47 0.87
N PHE A 35 -14.02 12.18 0.59
CA PHE A 35 -14.96 11.36 -0.15
C PHE A 35 -14.73 9.88 0.12
N GLU A 36 -15.70 9.07 -0.26
CA GLU A 36 -15.67 7.61 -0.15
C GLU A 36 -16.13 6.96 -1.46
N ILE A 37 -15.60 5.79 -1.78
CA ILE A 37 -16.00 4.99 -2.94
C ILE A 37 -16.31 3.56 -2.47
N ASN A 38 -17.48 3.06 -2.82
CA ASN A 38 -17.87 1.67 -2.50
C ASN A 38 -17.51 0.69 -3.64
N ASP A 39 -17.79 -0.59 -3.40
CA ASP A 39 -17.62 -1.70 -4.34
C ASP A 39 -18.42 -1.60 -5.65
N LYS A 40 -19.41 -0.71 -5.70
CA LYS A 40 -20.21 -0.40 -6.90
C LYS A 40 -19.71 0.82 -7.66
N ALA A 41 -18.54 1.34 -7.30
CA ALA A 41 -17.96 2.57 -7.85
C ALA A 41 -18.83 3.81 -7.63
N GLU A 42 -19.71 3.78 -6.62
CA GLU A 42 -20.50 4.94 -6.22
C GLU A 42 -19.66 5.83 -5.30
N ILE A 43 -19.66 7.13 -5.60
CA ILE A 43 -18.89 8.14 -4.87
C ILE A 43 -19.81 8.83 -3.87
N PHE A 44 -19.31 9.04 -2.66
CA PHE A 44 -20.01 9.73 -1.58
C PHE A 44 -19.16 10.90 -1.08
N VAL A 45 -19.77 12.07 -0.92
CA VAL A 45 -19.17 13.26 -0.30
C VAL A 45 -20.09 13.69 0.84
N ASN A 46 -19.56 13.82 2.05
CA ASN A 46 -20.37 14.11 3.25
C ASN A 46 -21.58 13.15 3.42
N LEU A 47 -21.38 11.86 3.13
CA LEU A 47 -22.41 10.80 3.15
C LEU A 47 -23.50 10.90 2.08
N GLU A 48 -23.44 11.90 1.18
CA GLU A 48 -24.36 12.04 0.06
C GLU A 48 -23.75 11.44 -1.21
N LYS A 49 -24.56 10.71 -1.98
CA LYS A 49 -24.13 10.12 -3.25
C LYS A 49 -23.98 11.22 -4.29
N VAL A 50 -22.81 11.28 -4.94
CA VAL A 50 -22.56 12.15 -6.08
C VAL A 50 -23.14 11.51 -7.34
N GLU A 51 -23.89 12.27 -8.12
CA GLU A 51 -24.32 11.82 -9.44
C GLU A 51 -23.15 11.90 -10.42
N ILE A 52 -22.82 10.77 -11.02
CA ILE A 52 -21.69 10.65 -11.93
C ILE A 52 -22.13 10.04 -13.26
N THR A 53 -21.45 10.43 -14.34
CA THR A 53 -21.61 9.86 -15.67
C THR A 53 -21.02 8.46 -15.75
N GLU A 54 -21.34 7.71 -16.81
CA GLU A 54 -20.77 6.36 -17.00
C GLU A 54 -19.25 6.40 -17.14
N SER A 55 -18.68 7.41 -17.81
CA SER A 55 -17.22 7.56 -17.93
C SER A 55 -16.55 7.86 -16.58
N GLN A 56 -17.18 8.70 -15.74
CA GLN A 56 -16.71 8.96 -14.38
C GLN A 56 -16.81 7.71 -13.50
N LYS A 57 -17.85 6.89 -13.72
CA LYS A 57 -18.03 5.61 -13.02
C LYS A 57 -16.95 4.59 -13.38
N GLU A 58 -16.52 4.53 -14.64
CA GLU A 58 -15.38 3.70 -15.05
C GLU A 58 -14.09 4.12 -14.34
N ILE A 59 -13.85 5.43 -14.21
CA ILE A 59 -12.69 5.98 -13.48
C ILE A 59 -12.79 5.62 -11.98
N SER A 60 -13.97 5.80 -11.37
CA SER A 60 -14.24 5.43 -9.98
C SER A 60 -14.04 3.94 -9.72
N GLN A 61 -14.48 3.08 -10.64
CA GLN A 61 -14.26 1.64 -10.55
C GLN A 61 -12.77 1.31 -10.59
N LYS A 62 -12.05 1.86 -11.56
CA LYS A 62 -10.60 1.65 -11.68
C LYS A 62 -9.86 2.14 -10.44
N TYR A 63 -10.28 3.27 -9.88
CA TYR A 63 -9.76 3.81 -8.64
C TYR A 63 -9.95 2.84 -7.47
N TYR A 64 -11.17 2.33 -7.30
CA TYR A 64 -11.50 1.35 -6.25
C TYR A 64 -10.67 0.06 -6.39
N GLU A 65 -10.54 -0.47 -7.60
CA GLU A 65 -9.77 -1.68 -7.86
C GLU A 65 -8.27 -1.50 -7.55
N LEU A 66 -7.69 -0.38 -7.99
CA LEU A 66 -6.27 -0.07 -7.73
C LEU A 66 -6.00 0.14 -6.23
N ALA A 67 -6.89 0.84 -5.52
CA ALA A 67 -6.77 1.02 -4.07
C ALA A 67 -6.73 -0.33 -3.34
N ASN A 68 -7.66 -1.24 -3.69
CA ASN A 68 -7.71 -2.58 -3.09
C ASN A 68 -6.47 -3.41 -3.43
N LYS A 69 -6.00 -3.38 -4.68
CA LYS A 69 -4.77 -4.09 -5.08
C LYS A 69 -3.55 -3.57 -4.33
N ALA A 70 -3.38 -2.25 -4.24
CA ALA A 70 -2.28 -1.64 -3.50
C ALA A 70 -2.34 -1.98 -2.00
N PHE A 71 -3.54 -1.99 -1.42
CA PHE A 71 -3.74 -2.36 -0.02
C PHE A 71 -3.38 -3.82 0.27
N GLU A 72 -3.87 -4.77 -0.53
CA GLU A 72 -3.56 -6.19 -0.34
C GLU A 72 -2.09 -6.50 -0.62
N ALA A 73 -1.49 -5.88 -1.65
CA ALA A 73 -0.05 -5.99 -1.90
C ALA A 73 0.78 -5.47 -0.72
N GLY A 74 0.46 -4.28 -0.20
CA GLY A 74 1.14 -3.69 0.96
C GLY A 74 1.00 -4.55 2.22
N LYS A 75 -0.15 -5.18 2.44
CA LYS A 75 -0.39 -6.09 3.56
C LYS A 75 0.42 -7.38 3.44
N GLY A 76 0.58 -7.91 2.23
CA GLY A 76 1.46 -9.04 1.93
C GLY A 76 2.91 -8.73 2.29
N ILE A 77 3.43 -7.66 1.71
CA ILE A 77 4.80 -7.17 1.94
C ILE A 77 5.05 -6.88 3.42
N GLY A 78 4.10 -6.22 4.10
CA GLY A 78 4.22 -5.92 5.53
C GLY A 78 4.34 -7.17 6.41
N LYS A 79 3.55 -8.22 6.13
CA LYS A 79 3.63 -9.49 6.87
C LYS A 79 4.96 -10.20 6.60
N GLU A 80 5.37 -10.28 5.34
CA GLU A 80 6.61 -10.94 4.95
C GLU A 80 7.85 -10.19 5.46
N GLY A 81 7.82 -8.85 5.46
CA GLY A 81 8.89 -8.01 5.97
C GLY A 81 9.16 -8.22 7.47
N ILE A 82 8.10 -8.38 8.26
CA ILE A 82 8.22 -8.73 9.69
C ILE A 82 8.90 -10.10 9.87
N LEU A 83 8.53 -11.09 9.04
CA LEU A 83 9.11 -12.42 9.10
C LEU A 83 10.59 -12.41 8.72
N VAL A 84 10.95 -11.75 7.63
CA VAL A 84 12.36 -11.61 7.18
C VAL A 84 13.19 -10.85 8.21
N GLY A 85 12.67 -9.78 8.79
CA GLY A 85 13.38 -9.04 9.85
C GLY A 85 13.64 -9.90 11.10
N LYS A 86 12.66 -10.73 11.50
CA LYS A 86 12.82 -11.67 12.61
C LYS A 86 13.84 -12.76 12.29
N ASP A 87 13.79 -13.32 11.08
CA ASP A 87 14.73 -14.35 10.63
C ASP A 87 16.16 -13.79 10.55
N GLY A 88 16.34 -12.54 10.07
CA GLY A 88 17.63 -11.85 10.03
C GLY A 88 18.24 -11.60 11.41
N LEU A 89 17.43 -11.18 12.39
CA LEU A 89 17.86 -11.06 13.78
C LEU A 89 18.29 -12.42 14.36
N LYS A 90 17.51 -13.47 14.09
CA LYS A 90 17.84 -14.83 14.54
C LYS A 90 19.16 -15.30 13.93
N LEU A 91 19.38 -15.05 12.64
CA LEU A 91 20.63 -15.38 11.96
C LEU A 91 21.82 -14.63 12.56
N ALA A 92 21.68 -13.35 12.88
CA ALA A 92 22.73 -12.58 13.53
C ALA A 92 23.13 -13.19 14.89
N PHE A 93 22.16 -13.63 15.69
CA PHE A 93 22.43 -14.38 16.92
C PHE A 93 23.09 -15.75 16.66
N SER A 94 22.65 -16.47 15.63
CA SER A 94 23.25 -17.75 15.23
C SER A 94 24.71 -17.58 14.76
N ALA A 95 25.02 -16.51 14.04
CA ALA A 95 26.37 -16.18 13.57
C ALA A 95 27.33 -15.86 14.73
N ILE A 96 26.86 -15.15 15.75
CA ILE A 96 27.65 -14.93 16.98
C ILE A 96 27.95 -16.26 17.67
N LYS A 97 27.00 -17.19 17.68
CA LYS A 97 27.17 -18.52 18.29
C LYS A 97 28.04 -19.46 17.46
N SER A 98 28.01 -19.35 16.13
CA SER A 98 28.77 -20.22 15.22
C SER A 98 30.28 -19.99 15.28
N ILE A 99 30.72 -18.80 15.69
CA ILE A 99 32.13 -18.51 16.00
C ILE A 99 32.71 -19.52 17.01
N PHE A 100 31.88 -20.05 17.91
CA PHE A 100 32.26 -21.07 18.89
C PHE A 100 32.06 -22.52 18.41
N GLN A 101 31.50 -22.73 17.20
CA GLN A 101 31.11 -24.03 16.66
C GLN A 101 31.96 -24.47 15.45
N GLY A 102 32.86 -23.64 14.93
CA GLY A 102 33.74 -23.98 13.81
C GLY A 102 33.01 -24.15 12.47
N GLU A 103 33.62 -24.87 11.52
CA GLU A 103 33.16 -24.97 10.11
C GLU A 103 31.72 -25.47 9.94
N GLU A 104 31.25 -26.42 10.77
CA GLU A 104 29.85 -26.89 10.71
C GLU A 104 28.85 -25.79 11.11
N GLY A 105 29.26 -24.90 12.02
CA GLY A 105 28.49 -23.73 12.40
C GLY A 105 28.42 -22.70 11.27
N GLU A 106 29.52 -22.49 10.55
CA GLU A 106 29.60 -21.58 9.41
C GLU A 106 28.71 -22.04 8.25
N ALA A 107 28.81 -23.32 7.85
CA ALA A 107 27.99 -23.86 6.76
C ALA A 107 26.48 -23.76 7.02
N ARG A 108 26.04 -23.95 8.27
CA ARG A 108 24.62 -23.76 8.64
C ARG A 108 24.21 -22.29 8.53
N VAL A 109 25.04 -21.37 9.01
CA VAL A 109 24.76 -19.93 8.95
C VAL A 109 24.69 -19.46 7.50
N GLU A 110 25.57 -19.95 6.63
CA GLU A 110 25.56 -19.61 5.20
C GLU A 110 24.28 -20.10 4.50
N ALA A 111 23.83 -21.33 4.79
CA ALA A 111 22.57 -21.84 4.24
C ALA A 111 21.35 -21.06 4.72
N GLU A 112 21.30 -20.68 6.01
CA GLU A 112 20.23 -19.83 6.57
C GLU A 112 20.29 -18.41 5.98
N ALA A 113 21.48 -17.85 5.76
CA ALA A 113 21.67 -16.55 5.12
C ALA A 113 21.08 -16.52 3.71
N LYS A 114 21.41 -17.53 2.88
CA LYS A 114 20.89 -17.63 1.52
C LYS A 114 19.36 -17.69 1.48
N ALA A 115 18.73 -18.46 2.39
CA ALA A 115 17.28 -18.53 2.47
C ALA A 115 16.63 -17.19 2.88
N ILE A 116 17.32 -16.38 3.70
CA ILE A 116 16.84 -15.03 4.07
C ILE A 116 17.01 -14.07 2.90
N GLU A 117 18.12 -14.14 2.17
CA GLU A 117 18.35 -13.33 0.96
C GLU A 117 17.29 -13.59 -0.12
N GLU A 118 16.95 -14.86 -0.39
CA GLU A 118 15.89 -15.20 -1.35
C GLU A 118 14.53 -14.60 -0.95
N LYS A 119 14.18 -14.63 0.35
CA LYS A 119 12.96 -13.97 0.84
C LYS A 119 13.04 -12.44 0.73
N ALA A 120 14.21 -11.85 0.97
CA ALA A 120 14.42 -10.41 0.81
C ALA A 120 14.28 -9.97 -0.65
N GLN A 121 14.75 -10.76 -1.62
CA GLN A 121 14.55 -10.50 -3.05
C GLN A 121 13.07 -10.55 -3.43
N ASN A 122 12.29 -11.49 -2.89
CA ASN A 122 10.84 -11.54 -3.12
C ASN A 122 10.14 -10.29 -2.57
N LEU A 123 10.54 -9.82 -1.39
CA LEU A 123 10.04 -8.57 -0.80
C LEU A 123 10.36 -7.36 -1.67
N GLU A 124 11.58 -7.28 -2.19
CA GLU A 124 12.00 -6.19 -3.09
C GLU A 124 11.17 -6.20 -4.37
N SER A 125 10.99 -7.37 -5.00
CA SER A 125 10.14 -7.50 -6.18
C SER A 125 8.69 -7.11 -5.89
N GLY A 126 8.13 -7.52 -4.75
CA GLY A 126 6.79 -7.12 -4.32
C GLY A 126 6.68 -5.62 -4.08
N ALA A 127 7.70 -5.00 -3.48
CA ALA A 127 7.76 -3.55 -3.29
C ALA A 127 7.78 -2.80 -4.62
N THR A 128 8.54 -3.26 -5.62
CA THR A 128 8.53 -2.68 -6.97
C THR A 128 7.14 -2.79 -7.63
N GLU A 129 6.45 -3.91 -7.48
CA GLU A 129 5.07 -4.06 -7.98
C GLU A 129 4.11 -3.08 -7.28
N LEU A 130 4.23 -2.94 -5.96
CA LEU A 130 3.45 -1.99 -5.18
C LEU A 130 3.71 -0.54 -5.62
N GLU A 131 4.96 -0.16 -5.85
CA GLU A 131 5.30 1.18 -6.36
C GLU A 131 4.61 1.46 -7.70
N SER A 132 4.64 0.50 -8.63
CA SER A 132 3.94 0.62 -9.92
C SER A 132 2.42 0.78 -9.75
N LEU A 133 1.80 0.00 -8.86
CA LEU A 133 0.37 0.13 -8.53
C LEU A 133 0.05 1.50 -7.94
N VAL A 134 0.91 2.03 -7.08
CA VAL A 134 0.73 3.35 -6.44
C VAL A 134 0.87 4.48 -7.46
N GLU A 135 1.81 4.37 -8.41
CA GLU A 135 1.92 5.32 -9.50
C GLU A 135 0.67 5.34 -10.39
N GLU A 136 0.14 4.16 -10.75
CA GLU A 136 -1.10 4.08 -11.52
C GLU A 136 -2.28 4.64 -10.72
N PHE A 137 -2.38 4.28 -9.45
CA PHE A 137 -3.41 4.77 -8.54
C PHE A 137 -3.38 6.30 -8.43
N SER A 138 -2.20 6.90 -8.31
CA SER A 138 -2.02 8.35 -8.28
C SER A 138 -2.49 9.06 -9.56
N LYS A 139 -2.21 8.47 -10.72
CA LYS A 139 -2.69 9.00 -12.01
C LYS A 139 -4.20 8.98 -12.06
N ILE A 140 -4.82 7.86 -11.67
CA ILE A 140 -6.28 7.74 -11.62
C ILE A 140 -6.89 8.67 -10.57
N HIS A 141 -6.24 8.85 -9.40
CA HIS A 141 -6.68 9.81 -8.39
C HIS A 141 -6.77 11.23 -8.96
N SER A 142 -5.72 11.64 -9.67
CA SER A 142 -5.64 12.97 -10.28
C SER A 142 -6.72 13.15 -11.34
N ILE A 143 -6.97 12.13 -12.17
CA ILE A 143 -8.05 12.14 -13.16
C ILE A 143 -9.41 12.23 -12.48
N LEU A 144 -9.67 11.41 -11.46
CA LEU A 144 -10.94 11.39 -10.74
C LEU A 144 -11.28 12.76 -10.14
N ILE A 145 -10.31 13.41 -9.50
CA ILE A 145 -10.49 14.74 -8.90
C ILE A 145 -10.76 15.81 -9.96
N ASN A 146 -10.11 15.72 -11.11
CA ASN A 146 -10.26 16.70 -12.18
C ASN A 146 -11.55 16.52 -12.99
N GLU A 147 -12.07 15.29 -13.07
CA GLU A 147 -13.29 14.96 -13.82
C GLU A 147 -14.56 15.13 -12.99
N ILE A 148 -14.46 15.18 -11.66
CA ILE A 148 -15.60 15.28 -10.74
C ILE A 148 -15.45 16.53 -9.88
N ASP A 149 -16.14 17.59 -10.28
CA ASP A 149 -16.02 18.93 -9.70
C ASP A 149 -16.22 18.92 -8.17
N GLU A 150 -17.15 18.13 -7.65
CA GLU A 150 -17.45 18.00 -6.22
C GLU A 150 -16.25 17.52 -5.40
N LEU A 151 -15.32 16.78 -6.01
CA LEU A 151 -14.10 16.31 -5.35
C LEU A 151 -13.03 17.39 -5.31
N SER A 152 -12.90 18.18 -6.38
CA SER A 152 -11.90 19.25 -6.48
C SER A 152 -12.08 20.33 -5.40
N VAL A 153 -13.33 20.67 -5.07
CA VAL A 153 -13.67 21.72 -4.09
C VAL A 153 -13.32 21.32 -2.65
N ASN A 154 -13.24 20.02 -2.36
CA ASN A 154 -12.98 19.52 -1.01
C ASN A 154 -11.49 19.36 -0.68
N LEU A 155 -10.61 19.45 -1.68
CA LEU A 155 -9.16 19.25 -1.56
C LEU A 155 -8.36 20.55 -1.34
N PHE A 156 -8.96 21.72 -1.57
CA PHE A 156 -8.39 23.05 -1.32
C PHE A 156 -9.11 23.76 -0.17
#